data_AF-A0A7J3DPT5-F1
#
_entry.id   AF-A0A7J3DPT5-F1
#
_cell.length_a   1.000
_cell.length_b   1.000
_cell.length_c   1.000
_cell.angle_alpha   90.00
_cell.angle_beta   90.00
_cell.angle_gamma   90.00
#
_symmetry.space_group_name_H-M   'P 1'
#
loop_
_entity.id
_entity.type
_entity.pdbx_description
1 polymer ?
#
loop_
_entity_poly.entity_id
_entity_poly.type
_entity_poly.pdbx_seq_one_letter_code
_entity_poly.pdbx_strand_id
1 'polypeptide(L)' 'MAKETPKRRQFQIRRKQKRREKIKKLKQKYLKAKTKEEKEKIIEKILKIAPHYPIEEILKLDEKKTL' A
#
# COMPACT_ATOMS: atom_id res chain seq x y z
N MET A 1 -17.28 16.04 -22.44
CA MET A 1 -16.67 14.78 -21.97
C MET A 1 -17.72 13.67 -22.01
N ALA A 2 -17.43 12.53 -22.62
CA ALA A 2 -18.38 11.41 -22.65
C ALA A 2 -18.66 10.94 -21.20
N LYS A 3 -19.95 10.76 -20.85
CA LYS A 3 -20.35 10.30 -19.52
C LYS A 3 -19.74 8.93 -19.25
N GLU A 4 -19.11 8.76 -18.09
CA GLU A 4 -18.47 7.51 -17.71
C GLU A 4 -19.53 6.41 -17.55
N THR A 5 -19.36 5.28 -18.24
CA THR A 5 -20.34 4.20 -18.17
C THR A 5 -20.31 3.53 -16.80
N PRO A 6 -21.46 3.02 -16.29
CA PRO A 6 -21.51 2.34 -14.99
C PRO A 6 -20.49 1.20 -14.85
N LYS A 7 -20.25 0.45 -15.93
CA LYS A 7 -19.25 -0.64 -15.96
C LYS A 7 -17.82 -0.12 -15.78
N ARG A 8 -17.44 0.99 -16.42
CA ARG A 8 -16.12 1.61 -16.24
C ARG A 8 -15.93 2.12 -14.82
N ARG A 9 -16.97 2.75 -14.25
CA ARG A 9 -16.96 3.19 -12.85
C ARG A 9 -16.75 2.02 -11.89
N GLN A 10 -17.51 0.93 -12.03
CA GLN A 10 -17.36 -0.27 -11.21
C GLN A 10 -15.96 -0.89 -11.32
N PHE A 11 -15.40 -0.96 -12.53
CA PHE A 11 -14.04 -1.44 -12.74
C PHE A 11 -12.99 -0.61 -12.00
N GLN A 12 -13.09 0.72 -12.08
CA GLN A 12 -12.18 1.61 -11.36
C GLN A 12 -12.29 1.47 -9.85
N ILE A 13 -13.51 1.35 -9.33
CA ILE A 13 -13.76 1.10 -7.89
C ILE A 13 -13.08 -0.21 -7.47
N ARG A 14 -13.31 -1.30 -8.21
CA ARG A 14 -12.72 -2.61 -7.92
C ARG A 14 -11.18 -2.56 -8.00
N ARG A 15 -10.62 -1.85 -8.97
CA ARG A 15 -9.16 -1.64 -9.09
C ARG A 15 -8.60 -0.90 -7.88
N LYS A 16 -9.28 0.17 -7.44
CA LYS A 16 -8.89 0.97 -6.26
C LYS A 16 -8.97 0.12 -4.98
N GLN A 17 -10.03 -0.67 -4.80
CA GLN A 17 -10.19 -1.58 -3.66
C GLN A 17 -9.07 -2.62 -3.61
N LYS A 18 -8.82 -3.33 -4.71
CA LYS A 18 -7.73 -4.33 -4.79
C LYS A 18 -6.36 -3.72 -4.49
N ARG A 19 -6.09 -2.49 -4.95
CA ARG A 19 -4.85 -1.77 -4.62
C ARG A 19 -4.72 -1.52 -3.11
N ARG A 20 -5.79 -1.03 -2.47
CA ARG A 20 -5.83 -0.79 -1.02
C ARG A 20 -5.61 -2.07 -0.22
N GLU A 21 -6.27 -3.16 -0.60
CA GLU A 21 -6.09 -4.47 0.03
C GLU A 21 -4.66 -5.00 -0.09
N LYS A 22 -4.05 -4.86 -1.28
CA LYS A 22 -2.66 -5.29 -1.51
C LYS A 22 -1.68 -4.51 -0.64
N ILE A 23 -1.85 -3.19 -0.55
CA ILE A 23 -1.03 -2.34 0.32
C ILE A 23 -1.25 -2.71 1.80
N LYS A 24 -2.49 -2.94 2.24
CA LYS A 24 -2.79 -3.37 3.61
C LYS A 24 -2.05 -4.67 3.97
N LYS A 25 -2.05 -5.64 3.07
CA LYS A 25 -1.30 -6.91 3.23
C LYS A 25 0.21 -6.67 3.33
N LEU A 26 0.77 -5.80 2.50
CA LEU A 26 2.20 -5.45 2.54
C LEU A 26 2.56 -4.75 3.85
N LYS A 27 1.72 -3.81 4.32
CA LYS A 27 1.90 -3.15 5.62
C LYS A 27 1.91 -4.14 6.78
N GLN A 28 0.99 -5.11 6.78
CA GLN A 28 0.99 -6.17 7.79
C GLN A 28 2.25 -7.04 7.75
N LYS A 29 2.77 -7.33 6.54
CA LYS A 29 4.05 -8.04 6.39
C LYS A 29 5.21 -7.20 6.92
N TYR A 30 5.23 -5.90 6.63
CA TYR A 30 6.26 -4.97 7.12
C TYR A 30 6.34 -4.97 8.65
N LEU A 31 5.19 -4.88 9.32
CA LEU A 31 5.11 -4.89 10.79
C LEU A 31 5.51 -6.22 11.45
N LYS A 32 5.55 -7.31 10.68
CA LYS A 32 5.98 -8.65 11.13
C LYS A 32 7.44 -8.95 10.77
N ALA A 33 8.01 -8.23 9.80
CA ALA A 33 9.38 -8.43 9.36
C ALA A 33 10.35 -8.06 10.50
N LYS A 34 11.37 -8.90 10.70
CA LYS A 34 12.35 -8.73 11.77
C LYS A 34 13.61 -8.02 11.27
N THR A 35 13.97 -8.25 10.01
CA THR A 35 15.20 -7.72 9.41
C THR A 35 14.93 -6.44 8.64
N LYS A 36 15.96 -5.59 8.58
CA LYS A 36 15.91 -4.33 7.82
C LYS A 36 15.74 -4.58 6.32
N GLU A 37 16.43 -5.58 5.77
CA GLU A 37 16.34 -5.94 4.36
C GLU A 37 14.94 -6.41 3.94
N GLU A 38 14.25 -7.18 4.78
CA GLU A 38 12.87 -7.58 4.51
C GLU A 38 11.92 -6.38 4.49
N LYS A 39 12.12 -5.46 5.43
CA LYS A 39 11.36 -4.21 5.53
C LYS A 39 11.56 -3.34 4.27
N GLU A 40 12.79 -3.18 3.81
CA GLU A 40 13.13 -2.43 2.59
C GLU A 40 12.48 -3.06 1.34
N LYS A 41 12.60 -4.38 1.14
CA LYS A 41 11.94 -5.09 0.02
C LYS A 41 10.42 -4.91 0.02
N ILE A 42 9.80 -4.77 1.19
CA ILE A 42 8.36 -4.54 1.29
C ILE A 42 8.02 -3.09 0.92
N ILE A 43 8.81 -2.12 1.36
CA ILE A 43 8.65 -0.70 0.98
C ILE A 43 8.78 -0.53 -0.54
N GLU A 44 9.81 -1.11 -1.16
CA GLU A 44 9.98 -1.08 -2.61
C GLU A 44 8.77 -1.65 -3.35
N LYS A 45 8.21 -2.76 -2.87
CA LYS A 45 6.97 -3.34 -3.43
C LYS A 45 5.79 -2.39 -3.31
N ILE A 46 5.68 -1.65 -2.21
CA ILE A 46 4.62 -0.64 -2.03
C ILE A 46 4.81 0.51 -3.03
N LEU A 47 6.02 1.04 -3.17
CA LEU A 47 6.34 2.11 -4.12
C LEU A 47 6.07 1.70 -5.57
N LYS A 48 6.44 0.48 -5.96
CA LYS A 48 6.15 -0.04 -7.30
C LYS A 48 4.66 -0.10 -7.61
N ILE A 49 3.81 -0.30 -6.60
CA ILE A 49 2.34 -0.34 -6.74
C ILE A 49 1.73 1.06 -6.67
N ALA A 50 2.28 1.92 -5.81
CA ALA A 50 1.81 3.27 -5.55
C ALA A 50 3.01 4.18 -5.31
N PRO A 51 3.56 4.81 -6.36
CA PRO A 51 4.77 5.65 -6.26
C PRO A 51 4.62 6.82 -5.31
N HIS A 52 3.42 7.41 -5.25
CA HIS A 52 3.09 8.54 -4.36
C HIS A 52 2.50 8.09 -3.02
N TYR A 53 2.80 6.87 -2.56
CA TYR A 53 2.31 6.40 -1.28
C TYR A 53 3.12 7.03 -0.13
N PRO A 54 2.48 7.52 0.95
CA PRO A 54 3.18 8.13 2.07
C PRO A 54 3.89 7.05 2.91
N ILE A 55 5.14 6.73 2.56
CA ILE A 55 5.93 5.74 3.30
C ILE A 55 6.26 6.21 4.71
N GLU A 56 6.44 7.52 4.89
CA GLU A 56 6.76 8.12 6.20
C GLU A 56 5.75 7.73 7.27
N GLU A 57 4.47 7.59 6.93
CA GLU A 57 3.43 7.11 7.86
C GLU A 57 3.66 5.66 8.29
N ILE A 58 4.22 4.82 7.41
CA ILE A 58 4.56 3.43 7.73
C ILE A 58 5.75 3.40 8.69
N LEU A 59 6.79 4.21 8.42
CA LEU A 59 7.99 4.28 9.26
C LEU A 59 7.65 4.77 10.68
N LYS A 60 6.85 5.85 10.79
CA LYS A 60 6.38 6.38 12.08
C LYS A 60 5.59 5.36 12.92
N LEU A 61 4.87 4.43 12.28
CA LEU A 61 4.14 3.37 12.98
C LEU A 61 5.06 2.30 13.57
N ASP A 62 6.21 2.05 12.94
CA ASP A 62 7.21 1.12 13.44
C ASP A 62 7.91 1.70 14.67
N GLU A 63 8.31 2.97 14.61
CA GLU A 63 8.97 3.70 15.70
C GLU A 63 8.10 3.75 16.97
N LYS A 64 6.79 4.00 16.82
CA LYS A 64 5.83 4.01 17.94
C LYS A 64 5.64 2.66 18.61
N LYS A 65 6.00 1.55 17.96
CA LYS A 65 5.87 0.20 18.53
C LYS A 65 7.08 -0.18 19.39
N THR A 66 8.19 0.51 19.21
CA THR A 66 9.45 0.33 19.95
C THR A 66 9.58 1.21 21.19
N LEU A 67 8.73 2.23 21.34
CA LEU A 67 8.55 3.03 22.57
C LEU A 67 7.53 2.37 23.50
#